data_AF-A0A2V7H9J3-F1
#
_entry.id   AF-A0A2V7H9J3-F1
#
_cell.length_a   1.000
_cell.length_b   1.000
_cell.length_c   1.000
_cell.angle_alpha   90.00
_cell.angle_beta   90.00
_cell.angle_gamma   90.00
#
_symmetry.space_group_name_H-M   'P 1'
#
loop_
_entity.id
_entity.type
_entity.pdbx_description
1 polymer ?
#
loop_
_entity_poly.entity_id
_entity_poly.type
_entity_poly.pdbx_seq_one_letter_code
_entity_poly.pdbx_strand_id
1 'polypeptide(L)'
;VECDRTIIRATVERHLAEAEAQDLHALLASTARRWSLMRLDDEVLSRARRPFALEPLRALDALHLASALIAREGAGAFALLSLDRRLREAARHAGLAVAPA
;
A
#
# COMPACT_ATOMS: atom_id res chain seq x y z
N VAL A 1 3.51 7.01 5.10
CA VAL A 1 4.28 7.47 3.91
C VAL A 1 3.35 7.87 2.78
N GLU A 2 2.64 6.95 2.11
CA GLU A 2 1.84 7.32 0.90
C GLU A 2 0.69 8.29 1.17
N CYS A 3 -0.06 8.08 2.25
CA CYS A 3 -1.12 9.01 2.65
C CYS A 3 -0.55 10.39 2.98
N ASP A 4 0.52 10.46 3.79
CA ASP A 4 1.18 11.72 4.14
C ASP A 4 1.72 12.44 2.89
N ARG A 5 2.37 11.71 1.97
CA ARG A 5 2.86 12.26 0.69
C ARG A 5 1.73 12.80 -0.17
N THR A 6 0.57 12.14 -0.16
CA THR A 6 -0.61 12.63 -0.87
C THR A 6 -1.14 13.93 -0.28
N ILE A 7 -1.25 14.01 1.05
CA ILE A 7 -1.69 15.22 1.77
C ILE A 7 -0.68 16.36 1.50
N ILE A 8 0.61 16.13 1.73
CA ILE A 8 1.68 17.12 1.50
C ILE A 8 1.63 17.65 0.06
N ARG A 9 1.51 16.75 -0.93
CA ARG A 9 1.44 17.17 -2.33
C ARG A 9 0.22 18.05 -2.60
N ALA A 10 -0.96 17.64 -2.11
CA ALA A 10 -2.19 18.41 -2.30
C ALA A 10 -2.13 19.79 -1.62
N THR A 11 -1.49 19.90 -0.45
CA THR A 11 -1.24 21.19 0.22
C THR A 11 -0.29 22.07 -0.60
N VAL A 12 0.84 21.52 -1.07
CA VAL A 12 1.83 22.25 -1.89
C VAL A 12 1.22 22.73 -3.22
N GLU A 13 0.39 21.90 -3.84
CA GLU A 13 -0.34 22.21 -5.07
C GLU A 13 -1.58 23.10 -4.82
N ARG A 14 -1.85 23.49 -3.57
CA ARG A 14 -2.98 24.33 -3.14
C ARG A 14 -4.36 23.75 -3.46
N HIS A 15 -4.45 22.43 -3.57
CA HIS A 15 -5.71 21.69 -3.62
C HIS A 15 -6.32 21.51 -2.22
N LEU A 16 -5.54 21.69 -1.16
CA LEU A 16 -5.97 21.69 0.24
C LEU A 16 -5.40 22.89 0.99
N ALA A 17 -6.21 23.49 1.86
CA ALA A 17 -5.73 24.45 2.84
C ALA A 17 -4.94 23.75 3.97
N GLU A 18 -4.07 24.50 4.63
CA GLU A 18 -3.24 23.96 5.73
C GLU A 18 -4.08 23.38 6.88
N ALA A 19 -5.18 24.04 7.22
CA ALA A 19 -6.10 23.55 8.26
C ALA A 19 -6.75 22.21 7.86
N GLU A 20 -7.18 22.07 6.59
CA GLU A 20 -7.74 20.82 6.09
C GLU A 20 -6.71 19.68 6.08
N ALA A 21 -5.45 19.99 5.76
CA ALA A 21 -4.35 19.03 5.82
C ALA A 21 -4.08 18.54 7.25
N GLN A 22 -4.16 19.43 8.24
CA GLN A 22 -4.05 19.08 9.66
C GLN A 22 -5.18 18.14 10.10
N ASP A 23 -6.42 18.45 9.71
CA ASP A 23 -7.58 17.61 10.01
C ASP A 23 -7.45 16.21 9.38
N LEU A 24 -6.96 16.12 8.13
CA LEU A 24 -6.72 14.85 7.46
C LEU A 24 -5.61 14.04 8.14
N HIS A 25 -4.52 14.67 8.59
CA HIS A 25 -3.49 13.97 9.37
C HIS A 25 -4.03 13.44 10.70
N ALA A 26 -4.86 14.22 11.40
CA ALA A 26 -5.50 13.77 12.64
C ALA A 26 -6.43 12.57 12.40
N LEU A 27 -7.22 12.62 11.33
CA LEU A 27 -8.09 11.52 10.91
C LEU A 27 -7.29 10.26 10.56
N LEU A 28 -6.22 10.40 9.76
CA LEU A 28 -5.34 9.31 9.38
C LEU A 28 -4.70 8.66 10.63
N ALA A 29 -4.12 9.47 11.52
CA ALA A 29 -3.49 8.98 12.74
C ALA A 29 -4.51 8.24 13.64
N SER A 30 -5.71 8.79 13.79
CA SER A 30 -6.76 8.16 14.58
C SER A 30 -7.22 6.81 14.00
N THR A 31 -7.30 6.71 12.67
CA THR A 31 -7.69 5.49 11.96
C THR A 31 -6.59 4.43 11.98
N ALA A 32 -5.34 4.84 11.77
CA ALA A 32 -4.18 3.95 11.73
C ALA A 32 -3.94 3.21 13.06
N ARG A 33 -4.40 3.77 14.19
CA ARG A 33 -4.36 3.09 15.50
C ARG A 33 -5.10 1.75 15.55
N ARG A 34 -6.01 1.51 14.59
CA ARG A 34 -6.79 0.26 14.49
C ARG A 34 -6.15 -0.75 13.53
N TRP A 35 -5.05 -0.41 12.88
CA TRP A 35 -4.40 -1.26 11.90
C TRP A 35 -3.32 -2.12 12.56
N SER A 36 -3.20 -3.37 12.12
CA SER A 36 -1.99 -4.15 12.35
C SER A 36 -0.95 -3.74 11.31
N LEU A 37 0.16 -3.16 11.77
CA LEU A 37 1.21 -2.67 10.88
C LEU A 37 2.26 -3.75 10.63
N MET A 38 2.37 -4.18 9.37
CA MET A 38 3.46 -5.03 8.93
C MET A 38 4.73 -4.19 8.74
N ARG A 39 5.86 -4.68 9.27
CA ARG A 39 7.17 -4.02 9.10
C ARG A 39 7.74 -4.32 7.72
N LEU A 40 8.46 -3.37 7.15
CA LEU A 40 9.36 -3.62 6.01
C LEU A 40 10.69 -4.13 6.55
N ASP A 41 10.80 -5.44 6.67
CA ASP A 41 12.01 -6.13 7.10
C ASP A 41 12.78 -6.73 5.90
N ASP A 42 13.88 -7.41 6.20
CA ASP A 42 14.75 -8.00 5.18
C ASP A 42 14.02 -9.04 4.31
N GLU A 43 13.01 -9.73 4.84
CA GLU A 43 12.22 -10.70 4.08
C GLU A 43 11.38 -9.99 3.01
N VAL A 44 10.66 -8.92 3.39
CA VAL A 44 9.89 -8.10 2.45
C VAL A 44 10.81 -7.47 1.41
N LEU A 45 11.94 -6.88 1.84
CA LEU A 45 12.88 -6.23 0.93
C LEU A 45 13.52 -7.22 -0.05
N SER A 46 13.89 -8.41 0.43
CA SER A 46 14.43 -9.48 -0.42
C SER A 46 13.37 -9.97 -1.42
N ARG A 47 12.12 -10.13 -0.99
CA ARG A 47 11.02 -10.50 -1.88
C ARG A 47 10.74 -9.44 -2.94
N ALA A 48 10.74 -8.15 -2.59
CA ALA A 48 10.46 -7.05 -3.50
C ALA A 48 11.55 -6.82 -4.56
N ARG A 49 12.79 -7.25 -4.30
CA ARG A 49 13.92 -7.17 -5.25
C ARG A 49 13.90 -8.25 -6.33
N ARG A 50 13.08 -9.30 -6.16
CA ARG A 50 12.95 -10.39 -7.13
C ARG A 50 11.87 -10.05 -8.16
N PRO A 51 11.99 -10.53 -9.42
CA PRO A 51 10.97 -10.31 -10.44
C PRO A 51 9.59 -10.81 -10.01
N PHE A 52 8.56 -10.10 -10.45
CA PHE A 52 7.17 -10.56 -10.39
C PHE A 52 6.70 -11.04 -11.77
N ALA A 53 5.55 -11.72 -11.81
CA ALA A 53 5.01 -12.26 -13.07
C ALA A 53 4.63 -11.15 -14.08
N LEU A 54 4.29 -9.96 -13.58
CA LEU A 54 3.89 -8.82 -14.39
C LEU A 54 4.86 -7.68 -14.14
N GLU A 55 5.74 -7.43 -15.10
CA GLU A 55 6.72 -6.33 -15.09
C GLU A 55 6.42 -5.33 -16.23
N PRO A 56 6.82 -4.05 -16.10
CA PRO A 56 7.54 -3.46 -14.96
C PRO A 56 6.62 -3.07 -13.80
N LEU A 57 7.08 -3.31 -12.56
CA LEU A 57 6.49 -2.75 -11.34
C LEU A 57 7.27 -1.55 -10.81
N ARG A 58 6.55 -0.53 -10.31
CA ARG A 58 7.19 0.57 -9.55
C ARG A 58 7.69 0.03 -8.21
N ALA A 59 8.75 0.62 -7.67
CA ALA A 59 9.36 0.16 -6.42
C ALA A 59 8.37 0.04 -5.25
N LEU A 60 7.45 1.00 -5.08
CA LEU A 60 6.41 0.92 -4.04
C LEU A 60 5.38 -0.18 -4.32
N ASP A 61 5.00 -0.41 -5.57
CA ASP A 61 4.08 -1.49 -5.94
C ASP A 61 4.71 -2.86 -5.65
N ALA A 62 6.00 -3.01 -5.92
CA ALA A 62 6.77 -4.22 -5.62
C ALA A 62 6.85 -4.48 -4.10
N LEU A 63 7.04 -3.44 -3.28
CA LEU A 63 7.00 -3.54 -1.82
C LEU A 63 5.62 -3.97 -1.33
N HIS A 64 4.55 -3.34 -1.80
CA HIS A 64 3.18 -3.72 -1.45
C HIS A 64 2.86 -5.16 -1.82
N LEU A 65 3.21 -5.58 -3.03
CA LEU A 65 2.95 -6.94 -3.48
C LEU A 65 3.78 -7.97 -2.72
N ALA A 66 5.05 -7.66 -2.41
CA ALA A 66 5.88 -8.51 -1.55
C ALA A 66 5.28 -8.67 -0.15
N SER A 67 4.92 -7.58 0.51
CA SER A 67 4.27 -7.60 1.83
C SER A 67 2.98 -8.41 1.82
N ALA A 68 2.13 -8.23 0.81
CA ALA A 68 0.86 -8.94 0.69
C ALA A 68 1.04 -10.47 0.53
N LEU A 69 2.06 -10.89 -0.23
CA LEU A 69 2.34 -12.32 -0.42
C LEU A 69 2.85 -12.97 0.87
N ILE A 70 3.75 -12.31 1.59
CA ILE A 70 4.27 -12.79 2.89
C ILE A 70 3.14 -12.81 3.93
N ALA A 71 2.34 -11.75 4.01
CA ALA A 71 1.22 -11.67 4.94
C ALA A 71 0.18 -12.79 4.71
N ARG A 72 -0.05 -13.18 3.44
CA ARG A 72 -0.96 -14.28 3.10
C ARG A 72 -0.50 -15.62 3.69
N GLU A 73 0.80 -15.90 3.75
CA GLU A 73 1.30 -17.19 4.25
C GLU A 73 1.00 -17.40 5.75
N GLY A 74 0.92 -16.31 6.52
CA GLY A 74 0.58 -16.34 7.94
C GLY A 74 -0.90 -16.14 8.28
N ALA A 75 -1.75 -15.87 7.28
CA ALA A 75 -3.16 -15.50 7.48
C ALA A 75 -4.12 -16.51 6.83
N GLY A 76 -5.36 -16.57 7.33
CA GLY A 76 -6.45 -17.31 6.71
C GLY A 76 -6.93 -16.62 5.42
N ALA A 77 -8.21 -16.25 5.36
CA ALA A 77 -8.71 -15.45 4.24
C ALA A 77 -8.00 -14.08 4.19
N PHE A 78 -7.25 -13.82 3.11
CA PHE A 78 -6.50 -12.58 2.89
C PHE A 78 -6.82 -11.98 1.52
N ALA A 79 -7.04 -10.67 1.46
CA ALA A 79 -7.27 -9.94 0.22
C ALA A 79 -6.48 -8.63 0.21
N LEU A 80 -5.93 -8.26 -0.96
CA LEU A 80 -5.28 -6.98 -1.17
C LEU A 80 -6.32 -5.91 -1.56
N LEU A 81 -6.50 -4.91 -0.70
CA LEU A 81 -7.27 -3.71 -1.04
C LEU A 81 -6.35 -2.66 -1.66
N SER A 82 -6.62 -2.26 -2.91
CA SER A 82 -5.92 -1.13 -3.53
C SER A 82 -6.79 -0.45 -4.57
N LEU A 83 -6.75 0.89 -4.63
CA LEU A 83 -7.40 1.65 -5.71
C LEU A 83 -6.53 1.71 -6.98
N ASP A 84 -5.25 1.34 -6.91
CA ASP A 84 -4.39 1.25 -8.08
C ASP A 84 -4.68 -0.03 -8.88
N ARG A 85 -5.22 0.16 -10.10
CA ARG A 85 -5.58 -0.95 -11.00
C ARG A 85 -4.38 -1.82 -11.36
N ARG A 86 -3.20 -1.23 -11.57
CA ARG A 86 -1.99 -1.97 -12.00
C ARG A 86 -1.51 -2.89 -10.88
N LEU A 87 -1.50 -2.39 -9.65
CA LEU A 87 -1.15 -3.20 -8.49
C LEU A 87 -2.16 -4.34 -8.28
N ARG A 88 -3.46 -4.07 -8.44
CA ARG A 88 -4.49 -5.13 -8.38
C ARG A 88 -4.28 -6.21 -9.45
N GLU A 89 -3.96 -5.83 -10.68
CA GLU A 89 -3.68 -6.77 -11.77
C GLU A 89 -2.47 -7.66 -11.47
N ALA A 90 -1.37 -7.08 -10.99
CA ALA A 90 -0.19 -7.82 -10.58
C ALA A 90 -0.49 -8.78 -9.40
N ALA A 91 -1.29 -8.32 -8.43
CA ALA A 91 -1.70 -9.13 -7.29
C ALA A 91 -2.59 -10.33 -7.68
N ARG A 92 -3.53 -10.14 -8.62
CA ARG A 92 -4.34 -11.25 -9.17
C ARG A 92 -3.45 -12.29 -9.85
N HIS A 93 -2.47 -11.87 -10.65
CA HIS A 93 -1.51 -12.79 -11.28
C HIS A 93 -0.67 -13.55 -10.25
N ALA A 94 -0.42 -12.95 -9.08
CA ALA A 94 0.25 -13.60 -7.96
C ALA A 94 -0.69 -14.47 -7.09
N GLY A 95 -1.94 -14.66 -7.50
CA GLY A 95 -2.93 -15.50 -6.83
C GLY A 95 -3.52 -14.87 -5.57
N LEU A 96 -3.51 -13.54 -5.44
CA LEU A 96 -4.18 -12.84 -4.34
C LEU A 96 -5.63 -12.54 -4.72
N ALA A 97 -6.55 -12.72 -3.77
CA ALA A 97 -7.84 -12.05 -3.83
C ALA A 97 -7.61 -10.53 -3.74
N VAL A 98 -8.37 -9.74 -4.48
CA VAL A 98 -8.22 -8.28 -4.49
C VAL A 98 -9.56 -7.56 -4.36
N ALA A 99 -9.51 -6.37 -3.78
CA ALA A 99 -10.65 -5.47 -3.66
C ALA A 99 -10.24 -4.03 -4.07
N PRO A 100 -11.15 -3.24 -4.68
CA PRO A 100 -12.37 -3.72 -5.33
C PRO A 100 -12.06 -4.70 -6.48
N ALA A 101 -13.08 -5.46 -6.91
CA ALA A 101 -12.97 -6.45 -7.98
C ALA A 101 -12.51 -5.83 -9.32
#